data_AF-A0A2H9SGY1-F1
#
_entry.id   AF-A0A2H9SGY1-F1
#
_cell.length_a   1.000
_cell.length_b   1.000
_cell.length_c   1.000
_cell.angle_alpha   90.00
_cell.angle_beta   90.00
_cell.angle_gamma   90.00
#
_symmetry.space_group_name_H-M   'P 1'
#
loop_
_entity.id
_entity.type
_entity.pdbx_description
1 polymer ?
#
loop_
_entity_poly.entity_id
_entity_poly.type
_entity_poly.pdbx_seq_one_letter_code
_entity_poly.pdbx_strand_id
1 'polypeptide(L)'
;MDHYMSIVNNIPKMEIKADGQAQIWAKSARNVLILTCESVAESLAIANTAASQQGQPLFCLPGTVQLDGAMLHDLVQQTYREVSSQESDKAKMTVSQVALLGLTKTYPCAATKAQRRPAIYIKNMQRVNA
;
A
#
# COMPACT_ATOMS: atom_id res chain seq x y z
N MET A 1 -8.48 -7.77 -0.64
CA MET A 1 -7.63 -7.94 0.56
C MET A 1 -8.04 -9.12 1.45
N ASP A 2 -9.27 -9.60 1.33
CA ASP A 2 -9.87 -10.58 2.25
C ASP A 2 -9.10 -11.90 2.37
N HIS A 3 -8.65 -12.47 1.24
CA HIS A 3 -7.82 -13.69 1.26
C HIS A 3 -6.50 -13.48 2.00
N TYR A 4 -5.83 -12.36 1.74
CA TYR A 4 -4.56 -12.02 2.39
C TYR A 4 -4.73 -11.95 3.90
N MET A 5 -5.71 -11.17 4.38
CA MET A 5 -5.95 -11.00 5.82
C MET A 5 -6.51 -12.27 6.47
N SER A 6 -7.30 -13.07 5.75
CA SER A 6 -7.74 -14.37 6.22
C SER A 6 -6.56 -15.31 6.49
N ILE A 7 -5.57 -15.35 5.60
CA ILE A 7 -4.35 -16.15 5.80
C ILE A 7 -3.58 -15.61 7.01
N VAL A 8 -3.32 -14.30 7.07
CA VAL A 8 -2.63 -13.63 8.19
C VAL A 8 -3.28 -14.00 9.53
N ASN A 9 -4.60 -13.91 9.62
CA ASN A 9 -5.34 -14.15 10.86
C ASN A 9 -5.42 -15.64 11.26
N ASN A 10 -5.13 -16.56 10.34
CA ASN A 10 -5.21 -17.99 10.59
C ASN A 10 -3.85 -18.64 10.86
N ILE A 11 -2.74 -18.05 10.41
CA ILE A 11 -1.38 -18.54 10.71
C ILE A 11 -1.17 -18.77 12.21
N PRO A 12 -1.42 -17.81 13.13
CA PRO A 12 -1.18 -18.03 14.56
C PRO A 12 -2.01 -19.18 15.15
N LYS A 13 -3.24 -19.37 14.64
CA LYS A 13 -4.13 -20.45 15.09
C LYS A 13 -3.61 -21.82 14.68
N MET A 14 -2.91 -21.90 13.55
CA MET A 14 -2.35 -23.14 13.03
C MET A 14 -0.99 -23.45 13.66
N GLU A 15 -0.21 -22.43 14.03
CA GLU A 15 1.06 -22.57 14.74
C GLU A 15 0.93 -23.07 16.18
N ILE A 16 -0.22 -22.85 16.82
CA ILE A 16 -0.46 -23.35 18.19
C ILE A 16 -0.97 -24.80 18.18
N LYS A 17 -1.50 -25.29 17.04
CA LYS A 17 -1.98 -26.67 16.94
C LYS A 17 -0.80 -27.63 16.97
N ALA A 18 -0.87 -28.63 17.85
CA ALA A 18 0.12 -29.71 17.94
C ALA A 18 0.01 -30.76 16.81
N ASP A 19 -0.50 -30.37 15.64
CA ASP A 19 -0.66 -31.21 14.45
C ASP A 19 0.41 -30.83 13.41
N GLY A 20 1.15 -31.82 12.91
CA GLY A 20 2.22 -31.59 11.94
C GLY A 20 1.73 -30.98 10.62
N GLN A 21 0.53 -31.33 10.18
CA GLN A 21 -0.04 -30.77 8.95
C GLN A 21 -0.38 -29.28 9.12
N ALA A 22 -0.89 -28.89 10.29
CA ALA A 22 -1.17 -27.49 10.62
C ALA A 22 0.10 -26.62 10.62
N GLN A 23 1.21 -27.14 11.12
CA GLN A 23 2.50 -26.44 11.12
C GLN A 23 3.05 -26.27 9.69
N ILE A 24 2.97 -27.30 8.85
CA ILE A 24 3.38 -27.24 7.44
C ILE A 24 2.52 -26.24 6.67
N TRP A 25 1.20 -26.23 6.93
CA TRP A 25 0.29 -25.24 6.36
C TRP A 25 0.70 -23.82 6.76
N ALA A 26 0.98 -23.57 8.04
CA ALA A 26 1.37 -22.25 8.54
C ALA A 26 2.67 -21.76 7.89
N LYS A 27 3.68 -22.63 7.77
CA LYS A 27 4.94 -22.32 7.07
C LYS A 27 4.71 -21.99 5.59
N SER A 28 3.90 -22.79 4.90
CA SER A 28 3.57 -22.57 3.49
C SER A 28 2.81 -21.26 3.29
N ALA A 29 1.84 -20.98 4.17
CA ALA A 29 1.07 -19.75 4.17
C ALA A 29 1.94 -18.50 4.35
N ARG A 30 2.92 -18.54 5.27
CA ARG A 30 3.91 -17.46 5.43
C ARG A 30 4.70 -17.22 4.14
N ASN A 31 5.19 -18.27 3.50
CA ASN A 31 5.93 -18.14 2.25
C ASN A 31 5.07 -17.51 1.14
N VAL A 32 3.80 -17.90 1.02
CA VAL A 32 2.88 -17.30 0.04
C VAL A 32 2.70 -15.79 0.30
N LEU A 33 2.53 -15.38 1.56
CA LEU A 33 2.40 -13.97 1.91
C LEU A 33 3.66 -13.18 1.59
N ILE A 34 4.84 -13.72 1.92
CA ILE A 34 6.13 -13.08 1.63
C ILE A 34 6.36 -12.97 0.13
N LEU A 35 6.22 -14.05 -0.65
CA LEU A 35 6.37 -14.03 -2.11
C LEU A 35 5.40 -13.04 -2.78
N THR A 36 4.16 -12.97 -2.28
CA THR A 36 3.19 -11.97 -2.74
C THR A 36 3.71 -10.56 -2.48
N CYS A 37 4.25 -10.30 -1.30
CA CYS A 37 4.78 -8.99 -0.93
C CYS A 37 6.08 -8.65 -1.68
N GLU A 38 6.97 -9.60 -1.93
CA GLU A 38 8.16 -9.41 -2.78
C GLU A 38 7.76 -9.02 -4.20
N SER A 39 6.80 -9.74 -4.79
CA SER A 39 6.29 -9.43 -6.13
C SER A 39 5.67 -8.03 -6.21
N VAL A 40 4.92 -7.64 -5.18
CA VAL A 40 4.33 -6.29 -5.09
C VAL A 40 5.40 -5.23 -4.84
N ALA A 41 6.38 -5.50 -3.98
CA ALA A 41 7.49 -4.59 -3.68
C ALA A 41 8.28 -4.28 -4.95
N GLU A 42 8.66 -5.31 -5.72
CA GLU A 42 9.36 -5.18 -6.98
C GLU A 42 8.53 -4.40 -8.01
N SER A 43 7.25 -4.75 -8.15
CA SER A 43 6.34 -4.03 -9.06
C SER A 43 6.22 -2.55 -8.70
N LEU A 44 6.11 -2.22 -7.42
CA LEU A 44 6.03 -0.84 -6.95
C LEU A 44 7.37 -0.11 -7.07
N ALA A 45 8.50 -0.79 -6.88
CA ALA A 45 9.83 -0.20 -7.09
C ALA A 45 10.06 0.13 -8.58
N ILE A 46 9.66 -0.77 -9.49
CA ILE A 46 9.69 -0.54 -10.94
C ILE A 46 8.78 0.65 -11.30
N ALA A 47 7.53 0.63 -10.83
CA ALA A 47 6.58 1.72 -11.09
C ALA A 47 7.07 3.07 -10.54
N ASN A 48 7.63 3.08 -9.33
CA ASN A 48 8.18 4.28 -8.71
C ASN A 48 9.41 4.80 -9.45
N THR A 49 10.27 3.91 -9.95
CA THR A 49 11.43 4.29 -10.78
C THR A 49 10.97 4.96 -12.08
N ALA A 50 9.98 4.37 -12.77
CA ALA A 50 9.41 4.96 -13.98
C ALA A 50 8.76 6.33 -13.71
N ALA A 51 8.03 6.47 -12.60
CA ALA A 51 7.40 7.73 -12.20
C ALA A 51 8.45 8.79 -11.78
N SER A 52 9.54 8.37 -11.14
CA SER A 52 10.66 9.23 -10.75
C SER A 52 11.38 9.82 -11.97
N GLN A 53 11.54 9.04 -13.04
CA GLN A 53 12.11 9.51 -14.31
C GLN A 53 11.24 10.61 -14.96
N GLN A 54 9.95 10.65 -14.64
CA GLN A 54 9.01 11.69 -15.06
C GLN A 54 8.93 12.87 -14.07
N GLY A 55 9.77 12.87 -13.03
CA GLY A 55 9.77 13.89 -11.98
C GLY A 55 8.61 13.81 -11.00
N GLN A 56 7.84 12.71 -11.01
CA GLN A 56 6.69 12.48 -10.14
C GLN A 56 6.79 11.10 -9.47
N PRO A 57 7.77 10.88 -8.57
CA PRO A 57 7.83 9.64 -7.78
C PRO A 57 6.51 9.40 -7.03
N LEU A 58 6.09 8.13 -6.97
CA LEU A 58 4.93 7.70 -6.19
C LEU A 58 5.21 7.78 -4.69
N PHE A 59 6.43 7.44 -4.26
CA PHE A 59 6.91 7.53 -2.88
C PHE A 59 8.44 7.70 -2.86
N CYS A 60 8.98 8.22 -1.76
CA CYS A 60 10.40 8.60 -1.67
C CYS A 60 11.10 7.82 -0.56
N LEU A 61 11.52 6.60 -0.90
CA LEU A 61 12.23 5.72 0.01
C LEU A 61 13.66 6.24 0.27
N PRO A 62 14.12 6.34 1.53
CA PRO A 62 15.51 6.68 1.83
C PRO A 62 16.47 5.63 1.26
N GLY A 63 17.64 6.03 0.78
CA GLY A 63 18.63 5.09 0.22
C GLY A 63 19.18 4.06 1.21
N THR A 64 18.90 4.21 2.51
CA THR A 64 19.24 3.25 3.57
C THR A 64 18.16 2.19 3.80
N VAL A 65 16.99 2.31 3.15
CA VAL A 65 15.86 1.40 3.32
C VAL A 65 15.71 0.55 2.07
N GLN A 66 15.67 -0.77 2.26
CA GLN A 66 15.34 -1.72 1.19
C GLN A 66 13.87 -2.08 1.28
N LEU A 67 13.15 -1.96 0.16
CA LEU A 67 11.76 -2.39 0.06
C LEU A 67 11.71 -3.90 -0.21
N ASP A 68 11.75 -4.69 0.84
CA ASP A 68 11.65 -6.15 0.77
C ASP A 68 10.25 -6.68 1.13
N GLY A 69 10.05 -7.99 0.94
CA GLY A 69 8.76 -8.65 1.19
C GLY A 69 8.33 -8.63 2.65
N ALA A 70 9.25 -8.69 3.60
CA ALA A 70 8.94 -8.70 5.03
C ALA A 70 8.49 -7.31 5.49
N MET A 71 9.26 -6.27 5.12
CA MET A 71 8.90 -4.88 5.34
C MET A 71 7.53 -4.56 4.73
N LEU A 72 7.30 -4.96 3.48
CA LEU A 72 6.04 -4.69 2.81
C LEU A 72 4.88 -5.48 3.44
N HIS A 73 5.11 -6.71 3.88
CA HIS A 73 4.12 -7.52 4.60
C HIS A 73 3.63 -6.83 5.88
N ASP A 74 4.54 -6.31 6.68
CA ASP A 74 4.20 -5.59 7.91
C ASP A 74 3.48 -4.28 7.61
N LEU A 75 3.97 -3.52 6.63
CA LEU A 75 3.38 -2.26 6.20
C LEU A 75 1.95 -2.45 5.68
N VAL A 76 1.68 -3.49 4.89
CA VAL A 76 0.35 -3.81 4.38
C VAL A 76 -0.62 -4.10 5.52
N GLN A 77 -0.21 -4.91 6.49
CA GLN A 77 -1.06 -5.23 7.65
C GLN A 77 -1.35 -3.99 8.48
N GLN A 78 -0.34 -3.19 8.79
CA GLN A 78 -0.50 -1.95 9.53
C GLN A 78 -1.44 -1.00 8.78
N THR A 79 -1.16 -0.73 7.50
CA THR A 79 -1.96 0.17 6.67
C THR A 79 -3.41 -0.30 6.57
N TYR A 80 -3.65 -1.60 6.37
CA TYR A 80 -4.99 -2.14 6.29
C TYR A 80 -5.79 -1.95 7.59
N ARG A 81 -5.14 -2.06 8.75
CA ARG A 81 -5.76 -1.81 10.06
C ARG A 81 -6.08 -0.32 10.27
N GLU A 82 -5.26 0.56 9.71
CA GLU A 82 -5.39 2.03 9.83
C GLU A 82 -6.35 2.67 8.82
N VAL A 83 -6.62 2.03 7.67
CA VAL A 83 -7.67 2.49 6.74
C VAL A 83 -9.01 2.49 7.49
N SER A 84 -9.78 3.58 7.32
CA SER A 84 -11.05 3.91 8.02
C SER A 84 -11.93 2.71 8.38
N SER A 85 -12.61 2.79 9.54
CA SER A 85 -13.47 1.75 10.12
C SER A 85 -14.67 1.31 9.28
N GLN A 86 -14.89 1.90 8.09
CA GLN A 86 -15.92 1.42 7.16
C GLN A 86 -15.37 0.25 6.33
N GLU A 87 -15.78 -0.96 6.71
CA GLU A 87 -15.38 -2.22 6.07
C GLU A 87 -15.61 -2.25 4.55
N SER A 88 -16.59 -1.48 4.04
CA SER A 88 -16.87 -1.35 2.60
C SER A 88 -15.74 -0.73 1.79
N ASP A 89 -14.94 0.14 2.40
CA ASP A 89 -13.82 0.82 1.74
C ASP A 89 -12.56 -0.05 1.79
N LYS A 90 -12.37 -0.80 2.88
CA LYS A 90 -11.29 -1.78 3.05
C LYS A 90 -11.40 -2.97 2.09
N ALA A 91 -12.61 -3.50 1.92
CA ALA A 91 -12.85 -4.71 1.12
C ALA A 91 -12.51 -4.53 -0.36
N LYS A 92 -12.56 -3.29 -0.87
CA LYS A 92 -12.35 -2.98 -2.29
C LYS A 92 -10.88 -2.87 -2.68
N MET A 93 -9.96 -2.78 -1.72
CA MET A 93 -8.55 -2.59 -2.02
C MET A 93 -7.84 -3.92 -2.33
N THR A 94 -6.91 -3.89 -3.28
CA THR A 94 -5.93 -4.95 -3.52
C THR A 94 -4.73 -4.81 -2.58
N VAL A 95 -3.91 -5.87 -2.46
CA VAL A 95 -2.67 -5.83 -1.68
C VAL A 95 -1.77 -4.70 -2.16
N SER A 96 -1.60 -4.54 -3.48
CA SER A 96 -0.77 -3.48 -4.07
C SER A 96 -1.28 -2.07 -3.79
N GLN A 97 -2.60 -1.87 -3.76
CA GLN A 97 -3.19 -0.56 -3.43
C GLN A 97 -2.97 -0.21 -1.96
N VAL A 98 -3.15 -1.17 -1.05
CA VAL A 98 -2.87 -0.96 0.38
C VAL A 98 -1.38 -0.71 0.60
N ALA A 99 -0.52 -1.49 -0.05
CA ALA A 99 0.94 -1.31 -0.02
C ALA A 99 1.35 0.10 -0.48
N LEU A 100 0.85 0.55 -1.63
CA LEU A 100 1.13 1.88 -2.16
C LEU A 100 0.61 2.98 -1.22
N LEU A 101 -0.57 2.82 -0.64
CA LEU A 101 -1.10 3.74 0.37
C LEU A 101 -0.19 3.82 1.61
N GLY A 102 0.30 2.67 2.09
CA GLY A 102 1.23 2.62 3.21
C GLY A 102 2.56 3.31 2.89
N LEU A 103 3.11 3.04 1.71
CA LEU A 103 4.39 3.63 1.27
C LEU A 103 4.28 5.13 1.06
N THR A 104 3.21 5.62 0.44
CA THR A 104 2.98 7.05 0.23
C THR A 104 2.81 7.82 1.54
N LYS A 105 2.18 7.19 2.55
CA LYS A 105 2.04 7.75 3.90
C LYS A 105 3.35 7.73 4.69
N THR A 106 4.09 6.63 4.63
CA THR A 106 5.32 6.43 5.42
C THR A 106 6.51 7.17 4.82
N TYR A 107 6.57 7.26 3.49
CA TYR A 107 7.65 7.85 2.72
C TYR A 107 7.13 8.90 1.74
N PRO A 108 6.51 9.98 2.24
CA PRO A 108 6.01 11.04 1.38
C PRO A 108 7.17 11.72 0.65
N CYS A 109 7.02 11.92 -0.65
CA CYS A 109 7.94 12.76 -1.38
C CYS A 109 7.79 14.22 -0.94
N ALA A 110 8.91 14.94 -0.82
CA ALA A 110 8.87 16.37 -0.59
C ALA A 110 8.04 17.01 -1.71
N ALA A 111 7.07 17.86 -1.34
CA ALA A 111 6.29 18.61 -2.32
C ALA A 111 7.25 19.46 -3.14
N THR A 112 7.55 19.04 -4.36
CA THR A 112 8.18 19.92 -5.34
C THR A 112 7.26 21.12 -5.48
N LYS A 113 7.81 22.33 -5.35
CA LYS A 113 7.06 23.60 -5.40
C LYS A 113 6.27 23.84 -6.72
N ALA A 114 6.17 22.84 -7.59
CA ALA A 114 5.58 22.88 -8.92
C ALA A 114 4.10 22.41 -8.99
N GLN A 115 3.43 22.11 -7.87
CA GLN A 115 2.00 21.75 -7.87
C GLN A 115 1.14 22.67 -7.00
N ARG A 116 1.40 23.99 -7.04
CA ARG A 116 0.29 24.95 -6.92
C ARG A 116 -0.15 25.28 -8.34
N ARG A 117 -0.98 24.42 -8.94
CA ARG A 117 -1.87 24.93 -9.99
C ARG A 117 -2.66 26.07 -9.34
N PRO A 118 -2.57 27.33 -9.80
CA PRO A 118 -3.46 28.34 -9.28
C PRO A 118 -4.88 27.85 -9.55
N ALA A 119 -5.71 27.80 -8.51
CA ALA A 119 -7.14 27.62 -8.69
C ALA A 119 -7.59 28.73 -9.64
N ILE A 120 -8.00 28.36 -10.85
CA ILE A 120 -8.63 29.31 -11.77
C ILE A 120 -9.97 29.66 -11.14
N TYR A 121 -10.02 30.79 -10.42
CA TYR A 121 -11.28 31.41 -10.02
C TYR A 121 -11.87 32.08 -11.25
N ILE A 122 -12.89 31.47 -11.85
CA ILE A 122 -13.76 32.14 -12.82
C ILE A 122 -14.59 33.16 -12.02
N LYS A 123 -14.22 34.44 -12.10
CA LYS A 123 -15.00 35.54 -11.53
C LYS A 123 -16.22 35.77 -12.41
N ASN A 124 -17.39 35.49 -11.85
CA ASN A 124 -18.76 35.63 -12.38
C ASN A 124 -18.95 36.52 -13.62
N MET A 125 -19.63 35.93 -14.60
CA MET A 125 -20.11 36.55 -15.83
C MET A 125 -21.39 37.38 -15.54
N GLN A 126 -21.27 38.67 -15.82
CA GLN A 126 -22.28 39.64 -16.30
C GLN A 126 -23.45 40.07 -15.39
N ARG A 127 -23.48 41.40 -15.18
CA ARG A 127 -24.67 42.21 -14.90
C ARG A 127 -25.70 41.99 -16.02
N VAL A 128 -26.92 41.64 -15.63
CA VAL A 128 -28.10 41.75 -16.47
C VAL A 128 -28.69 43.14 -16.24
N ASN A 129 -28.73 43.96 -17.30
CA ASN A 129 -29.53 45.18 -17.31
C ASN A 129 -30.97 44.79 -17.67
N ALA A 130 -31.93 45.24 -16.87
CA ALA A 130 -33.31 45.47 -17.27
C ALA A 130 -33.78 46.74 -16.55
#